data_AF-A0A1H9GIF6-F1
#
_entry.id   AF-A0A1H9GIF6-F1
#
_cell.length_a   1.000
_cell.length_b   1.000
_cell.length_c   1.000
_cell.angle_alpha   90.00
_cell.angle_beta   90.00
_cell.angle_gamma   90.00
#
_symmetry.space_group_name_H-M   'P 1'
#
loop_
_entity.id
_entity.type
_entity.pdbx_description
1 polymer ?
#
loop_
_entity_poly.entity_id
_entity_poly.type
_entity_poly.pdbx_seq_one_letter_code
_entity_poly.pdbx_strand_id
1 'polypeptide(L)' 'MVGDEVDLTFHFLDPEEETRALAEAGLAVTARLDRAPDPRVEHRSDRCYLLARAASASGSGS' A
#
# COMPACT_ATOMS: atom_id res chain seq x y z
N MET A 1 -24.20 -11.72 24.31
CA MET A 1 -23.13 -11.05 23.54
C MET A 1 -22.47 -12.14 22.75
N VAL A 2 -22.74 -12.26 21.45
CA VAL A 2 -22.13 -13.32 20.62
C VAL A 2 -21.04 -12.63 19.82
N GLY A 3 -19.81 -12.76 20.30
CA GLY A 3 -18.62 -12.51 19.50
C GLY A 3 -18.10 -13.87 19.07
N ASP A 4 -18.09 -14.13 17.77
CA ASP A 4 -17.48 -15.35 17.23
C ASP A 4 -15.95 -15.18 17.22
N GLU A 5 -15.23 -16.25 17.51
CA GLU A 5 -13.78 -16.28 17.46
C GLU A 5 -13.34 -16.25 15.99
N VAL A 6 -12.78 -15.12 15.56
CA VAL A 6 -12.24 -14.96 14.21
C VAL A 6 -10.73 -15.03 14.30
N ASP A 7 -10.15 -16.01 13.62
CA ASP A 7 -8.71 -16.08 13.42
C ASP A 7 -8.30 -15.14 12.27
N LEU A 8 -7.35 -14.25 12.55
CA LEU A 8 -6.84 -13.27 11.61
C LEU A 8 -5.37 -13.54 11.35
N THR A 9 -5.06 -13.90 10.09
CA THR A 9 -3.68 -13.97 9.62
C THR A 9 -3.28 -12.65 8.98
N PHE A 10 -2.23 -12.02 9.49
CA PHE A 10 -1.69 -10.78 8.93
C PHE A 10 -0.54 -11.08 7.97
N HIS A 11 -0.59 -10.50 6.77
CA HIS A 11 0.51 -10.49 5.82
C HIS A 11 1.04 -9.06 5.71
N PHE A 12 2.26 -8.85 6.21
CA PHE A 12 2.93 -7.56 6.10
C PHE A 12 3.77 -7.54 4.83
N LEU A 13 3.55 -6.53 4.00
CA LEU A 13 4.25 -6.34 2.73
C LEU A 13 5.36 -5.31 2.90
N ASP A 14 6.50 -5.53 2.21
CA ASP A 14 7.58 -4.56 2.17
C ASP A 14 7.26 -3.44 1.17
N PRO A 15 7.23 -2.16 1.59
CA PRO A 15 6.87 -1.06 0.71
C PRO A 15 7.73 -0.92 -0.56
N GLU A 16 9.00 -1.32 -0.51
CA GLU A 16 9.91 -1.26 -1.66
C GLU A 16 9.62 -2.38 -2.66
N GLU A 17 9.30 -3.57 -2.16
CA GLU A 17 8.88 -4.69 -3.00
C GLU A 17 7.56 -4.37 -3.71
N GLU A 18 6.58 -3.81 -2.98
CA GLU A 18 5.31 -3.39 -3.57
C GLU A 18 5.48 -2.24 -4.57
N THR A 19 6.37 -1.28 -4.28
CA THR A 19 6.68 -0.20 -5.23
C THR A 19 7.27 -0.74 -6.54
N ARG A 20 8.15 -1.75 -6.45
CA ARG A 20 8.72 -2.42 -7.63
C ARG A 20 7.65 -3.18 -8.41
N ALA A 21 6.79 -3.94 -7.73
CA ALA A 21 5.71 -4.68 -8.36
C ALA A 21 4.73 -3.75 -9.11
N LEU A 22 4.42 -2.58 -8.53
CA LEU A 22 3.60 -1.56 -9.20
C LEU A 22 4.28 -1.04 -10.48
N ALA A 23 5.60 -0.79 -10.45
CA ALA A 23 6.36 -0.35 -11.61
C ALA A 23 6.39 -1.41 -12.72
N GLU A 24 6.60 -2.68 -12.35
CA GLU A 24 6.55 -3.82 -13.28
C GLU A 24 5.16 -3.98 -13.92
N ALA A 25 4.11 -3.60 -13.20
CA ALA A 25 2.73 -3.55 -13.72
C ALA A 25 2.40 -2.30 -14.57
N GLY A 26 3.37 -1.41 -14.83
CA GLY A 26 3.17 -0.19 -15.62
C GLY A 26 2.50 0.96 -14.86
N LEU A 27 2.51 0.91 -13.52
CA LEU A 27 2.05 2.00 -12.66
C LEU A 27 3.25 2.78 -12.13
N ALA A 28 3.15 4.11 -12.13
CA ALA A 28 4.12 4.98 -11.47
C ALA A 28 3.57 5.40 -10.10
N VAL A 29 4.31 5.11 -9.03
CA VAL A 29 4.02 5.66 -7.70
C VAL A 29 4.32 7.17 -7.72
N THR A 30 3.32 7.98 -7.37
CA THR A 30 3.39 9.45 -7.38
C THR A 30 3.46 10.06 -5.99
N ALA A 31 3.08 9.31 -4.95
CA ALA A 31 3.26 9.72 -3.57
C ALA A 31 3.39 8.51 -2.64
N ARG A 32 4.14 8.71 -1.55
CA ARG A 32 4.27 7.77 -0.44
C ARG A 32 4.02 8.49 0.88
N LEU A 33 3.32 7.83 1.78
CA LEU A 33 3.13 8.28 3.16
C LEU A 33 3.39 7.12 4.11
N ASP A 34 4.42 7.25 4.92
CA ASP A 34 4.67 6.37 6.07
C ASP A 34 4.11 7.03 7.33
N ARG A 35 3.33 6.29 8.12
CA ARG A 35 2.79 6.78 9.39
C ARG A 35 2.80 5.72 10.49
N ALA A 36 3.09 6.19 11.70
CA ALA A 36 2.86 5.42 12.92
C ALA A 36 1.34 5.27 13.19
N PRO A 37 0.93 4.21 13.90
CA PRO A 37 -0.45 4.06 14.34
C PRO A 37 -0.82 5.03 15.47
N ASP A 38 -2.06 5.51 15.52
CA ASP A 38 -2.62 6.18 16.70
C ASP A 38 -2.77 5.16 17.83
N PRO A 39 -2.00 5.28 18.92
CA PRO A 39 -1.95 4.26 19.96
C PRO A 39 -3.26 4.09 20.74
N ARG A 40 -4.23 5.00 20.57
CA ARG A 40 -5.51 4.98 21.29
C ARG A 40 -6.57 4.13 20.61
N VAL A 41 -6.50 3.99 19.28
CA VAL A 41 -7.60 3.41 18.48
C VAL A 41 -7.12 2.46 17.38
N GLU A 42 -5.82 2.38 17.12
CA GLU A 42 -5.28 1.57 16.04
C GLU A 42 -4.42 0.41 16.57
N HIS A 43 -4.42 -0.70 15.81
CA HIS A 43 -3.47 -1.78 16.02
C HIS A 43 -2.03 -1.28 15.84
N ARG A 44 -1.10 -1.83 16.62
CA ARG A 44 0.32 -1.43 16.63
C ARG A 44 1.08 -2.01 15.44
N SER A 45 0.69 -1.63 14.22
CA SER A 45 1.52 -1.82 13.03
C SER A 45 1.80 -0.49 12.36
N ASP A 46 3.01 -0.35 11.83
CA ASP A 46 3.34 0.75 10.94
C ASP A 46 2.56 0.62 9.63
N ARG A 47 2.32 1.75 8.99
CA ARG A 47 1.55 1.81 7.74
C ARG A 47 2.27 2.61 6.69
N CYS A 48 2.35 2.03 5.50
CA CYS A 48 2.77 2.72 4.29
C CYS A 48 1.56 2.83 3.35
N TYR A 49 1.37 4.01 2.77
CA TYR A 49 0.40 4.26 1.70
C TYR A 49 1.15 4.64 0.43
N LEU A 50 0.85 3.95 -0.67
CA LEU A 50 1.36 4.25 -2.00
C LEU A 50 0.22 4.78 -2.86
N LEU A 51 0.38 5.97 -3.43
CA LEU A 51 -0.50 6.49 -4.47
C LEU A 51 0.18 6.24 -5.81
N ALA A 52 -0.49 5.54 -6.72
CA ALA A 52 0.03 5.25 -8.05
C ALA A 52 -0.93 5.67 -9.15
N ARG A 53 -0.38 5.95 -10.32
CA ARG A 53 -1.12 6.28 -11.55
C ARG A 53 -0.59 5.41 -12.68
N ALA A 54 -1.44 5.05 -13.64
CA ALA A 54 -0.99 4.49 -14.92
C ALA A 54 0.11 5.36 -15.51
N ALA A 55 1.27 4.76 -15.82
CA ALA A 55 2.28 5.43 -16.59
C ALA A 55 1.66 5.73 -17.95
N SER A 56 1.51 7.00 -18.31
CA SER A 56 1.12 7.34 -19.67
C SER A 56 2.14 6.70 -20.60
N ALA A 57 1.68 5.84 -21.52
CA ALA A 57 2.48 5.52 -22.68
C ALA A 57 2.90 6.88 -23.26
N SER A 58 4.19 7.12 -23.37
CA SER A 58 4.72 8.30 -24.05
C SER A 58 4.06 8.33 -25.42
N GLY A 59 3.03 9.16 -25.56
CA GLY A 59 2.34 9.33 -26.81
C GLY A 59 3.37 9.91 -27.75
N SER A 60 3.75 9.13 -28.76
CA SER A 60 4.27 9.67 -30.00
C SER A 60 3.18 10.56 -30.58
N GLY A 61 3.16 11.82 -30.14
CA GLY A 61 2.45 12.89 -30.83
C GLY A 61 3.09 13.05 -32.20
N SER A 62 2.22 13.03 -33.21
CA SER A 62 2.51 13.01 -34.65
C SER A 62 3.47 14.09 -35.14
#